data_AF-A0A1H3ZZB1-F1
#
_entry.id   AF-A0A1H3ZZB1-F1
#
_cell.length_a   1.000
_cell.length_b   1.000
_cell.length_c   1.000
_cell.angle_alpha   90.00
_cell.angle_beta   90.00
_cell.angle_gamma   90.00
#
_symmetry.space_group_name_H-M   'P 1'
#
loop_
_entity.id
_entity.type
_entity.pdbx_description
1 polymer ?
#
loop_
_entity_poly.entity_id
_entity_poly.type
_entity_poly.pdbx_seq_one_letter_code
_entity_poly.pdbx_strand_id
1 'polypeptide(L)' 'MSIASKESRETKYWLELLCVTGYLDNKQPHVASLLEQTDDLVKLLTKIVKTSQANSKPN' A
#
# COMPACT_ATOMS: atom_id res chain seq x y z
N MET A 1 -1.01 -0.75 15.36
CA MET A 1 -1.40 -1.09 13.97
C MET A 1 -0.83 -0.08 12.93
N SER A 2 0.24 0.65 13.27
CA SER A 2 0.88 1.66 12.40
C SER A 2 2.00 1.08 11.53
N ILE A 3 2.68 0.03 11.99
CA ILE A 3 3.83 -0.60 11.31
C ILE A 3 3.41 -1.15 9.94
N ALA A 4 2.41 -2.04 9.88
CA ALA A 4 1.93 -2.60 8.60
C ALA A 4 1.55 -1.51 7.59
N SER A 5 0.89 -0.44 8.03
CA SER A 5 0.53 0.69 7.16
C SER A 5 1.76 1.45 6.65
N LYS A 6 2.85 1.51 7.42
CA LYS A 6 4.14 2.10 7.01
C LYS A 6 4.84 1.20 6.00
N GLU A 7 5.00 -0.08 6.32
CA GLU A 7 5.64 -1.08 5.44
C GLU A 7 4.92 -1.16 4.08
N SER A 8 3.58 -1.16 4.03
CA SER A 8 2.85 -1.19 2.77
C SER A 8 3.08 0.06 1.89
N ARG A 9 3.27 1.22 2.51
CA ARG A 9 3.62 2.45 1.76
C ARG A 9 5.05 2.41 1.23
N GLU A 10 5.99 1.89 2.02
CA GLU A 10 7.38 1.71 1.59
C GLU A 10 7.48 0.70 0.45
N THR A 11 6.77 -0.44 0.53
CA THR A 11 6.69 -1.42 -0.57
C THR A 11 6.13 -0.80 -1.84
N LYS A 12 5.05 -0.01 -1.75
CA LYS A 12 4.49 0.71 -2.91
C LYS A 12 5.53 1.63 -3.54
N TYR A 13 6.23 2.40 -2.73
CA TYR A 13 7.29 3.30 -3.20
C TYR A 13 8.40 2.54 -3.93
N TRP A 14 8.88 1.41 -3.39
CA TRP A 14 9.90 0.60 -4.05
C TRP A 14 9.43 0.03 -5.39
N LEU A 15 8.18 -0.44 -5.47
CA LEU A 15 7.60 -0.94 -6.72
C LEU A 15 7.51 0.17 -7.78
N GLU A 16 7.07 1.36 -7.40
CA GLU A 16 7.02 2.53 -8.28
C GLU A 16 8.42 2.93 -8.76
N LEU A 17 9.42 2.93 -7.85
CA LEU A 17 10.80 3.24 -8.20
C LEU A 17 11.39 2.22 -9.17
N LEU A 18 11.12 0.92 -8.97
CA LEU A 18 11.54 -0.14 -9.89
C LEU A 18 10.89 0.01 -11.27
N CYS A 19 9.65 0.51 -11.33
CA CYS A 19 8.99 0.83 -12.59
C CYS A 19 9.64 2.03 -13.30
N VAL A 20 9.90 3.12 -12.56
CA VAL A 20 10.51 4.35 -13.10
C VAL A 20 11.94 4.12 -13.57
N THR A 21 12.70 3.27 -12.87
CA THR A 21 14.08 2.92 -13.23
C THR A 21 14.16 1.87 -14.35
N GLY A 22 13.03 1.37 -14.85
CA GLY A 22 12.97 0.40 -15.95
C GLY A 22 13.35 -1.03 -15.55
N TYR A 23 13.49 -1.34 -14.27
CA TYR A 23 13.66 -2.71 -13.77
C TYR A 23 12.38 -3.53 -13.90
N LEU A 24 11.23 -2.87 -13.76
CA LEU A 24 9.91 -3.45 -13.98
C LEU A 24 9.18 -2.65 -15.06
N ASP A 25 8.60 -3.35 -16.04
CA ASP A 25 7.71 -2.71 -17.00
C ASP A 25 6.28 -2.71 -16.43
N ASN A 26 5.75 -1.52 -16.15
CA ASN A 26 4.40 -1.31 -15.63
C ASN A 26 3.29 -1.76 -16.60
N LYS A 27 3.62 -2.04 -17.86
CA LYS A 27 2.69 -2.63 -18.85
C LYS A 27 2.58 -4.14 -18.72
N GLN A 28 3.52 -4.78 -18.02
CA GLN A 28 3.43 -6.22 -17.79
C GLN A 28 2.24 -6.53 -16.86
N PRO A 29 1.35 -7.47 -17.22
CA PRO A 29 0.13 -7.74 -16.44
C PRO A 29 0.39 -8.06 -14.97
N HIS A 30 1.49 -8.77 -14.68
CA HIS A 30 1.85 -9.11 -13.30
C HIS A 30 2.32 -7.89 -12.49
N VAL A 31 3.03 -6.95 -13.11
CA VAL A 31 3.48 -5.71 -12.43
C VAL A 31 2.28 -4.79 -12.19
N ALA A 32 1.42 -4.63 -13.19
CA ALA A 32 0.19 -3.86 -13.05
C ALA A 32 -0.70 -4.41 -11.92
N SER A 33 -0.92 -5.73 -11.89
CA SER A 33 -1.69 -6.37 -10.82
C SER A 33 -1.03 -6.20 -9.45
N LEU A 34 0.30 -6.31 -9.37
CA LEU A 34 1.04 -6.13 -8.12
C LEU A 34 0.92 -4.69 -7.57
N LEU A 35 0.99 -3.69 -8.45
CA LEU A 35 0.80 -2.28 -8.09
C LEU A 35 -0.62 -2.03 -7.57
N GLU A 36 -1.63 -2.58 -8.26
CA GLU A 36 -3.04 -2.48 -7.87
C GLU A 36 -3.29 -3.14 -6.50
N GLN A 37 -2.82 -4.37 -6.31
CA GLN A 37 -2.95 -5.10 -5.04
C GLN A 37 -2.27 -4.37 -3.88
N THR A 38 -1.09 -3.78 -4.12
CA THR A 38 -0.38 -3.01 -3.10
C THR A 38 -1.15 -1.74 -2.72
N ASP A 39 -1.73 -1.05 -3.69
CA ASP A 39 -2.56 0.14 -3.45
C ASP A 39 -3.82 -0.20 -2.64
N ASP A 40 -4.49 -1.30 -2.97
CA ASP A 40 -5.66 -1.77 -2.24
C ASP A 40 -5.33 -2.21 -0.81
N LEU A 41 -4.18 -2.85 -0.60
CA LEU A 41 -3.68 -3.18 0.73
C LEU A 41 -3.48 -1.91 1.59
N VAL A 42 -2.89 -0.86 1.01
CA VAL A 42 -2.71 0.43 1.68
C VAL A 42 -4.06 1.05 2.05
N LYS A 43 -5.05 1.03 1.15
CA LYS A 43 -6.41 1.53 1.43
C LYS A 43 -7.08 0.75 2.55
N LEU A 44 -7.00 -0.58 2.50
CA LEU A 44 -7.58 -1.46 3.51
C LEU A 44 -6.98 -1.18 4.90
N LEU A 45 -5.65 -1.19 5.00
CA LEU A 45 -4.95 -0.90 6.26
C LEU A 45 -5.27 0.51 6.76
N THR A 46 -5.38 1.49 5.87
CA THR A 46 -5.77 2.86 6.23
C THR A 46 -7.19 2.90 6.80
N LYS A 47 -8.15 2.18 6.19
CA LYS A 47 -9.52 2.06 6.72
C LYS A 47 -9.52 1.39 8.08
N ILE A 48 -8.82 0.27 8.25
CA ILE A 48 -8.73 -0.44 9.54
C ILE A 48 -8.17 0.49 10.61
N VAL A 49 -7.05 1.16 10.34
CA VAL A 49 -6.43 2.11 11.29
C VAL A 49 -7.39 3.24 11.67
N LYS A 50 -8.11 3.82 10.69
CA LYS A 50 -9.11 4.86 10.95
C LYS A 50 -10.26 4.36 11.81
N THR A 51 -10.83 3.19 11.48
CA THR A 51 -11.94 2.59 12.24
C THR A 51 -11.51 2.21 13.66
N SER A 52 -10.31 1.63 13.82
CA SER A 52 -9.77 1.30 15.14
C SER A 52 -9.54 2.54 16.00
N GLN A 53 -9.05 3.66 15.42
CA GLN A 53 -8.89 4.93 16.14
C GLN A 53 -10.23 5.55 16.53
N ALA A 54 -11.24 5.50 15.65
CA ALA A 54 -12.57 6.00 15.96
C ALA A 54 -13.22 5.23 17.13
N ASN A 55 -13.05 3.91 17.18
CA ASN A 55 -13.59 3.06 18.24
C ASN A 55 -12.81 3.13 19.57
N SER A 56 -11.58 3.67 19.57
CA SER A 56 -10.72 3.75 20.76
C SER A 56 -10.69 5.14 21.41
N LYS A 57 -11.32 6.15 20.81
CA LYS A 57 -11.58 7.41 21.51
C LYS A 57 -12.74 7.20 22.49
N PRO A 58 -12.52 7.36 23.82
CA PRO A 58 -13.64 7.41 24.74
C PRO A 58 -14.46 8.67 24.44
N ASN A 59 -15.79 8.53 24.49
CA ASN A 59 -16.70 9.67 24.59
C ASN A 59 -16.40 10.49 25.85
#